data_AF-A0A975GY17-F1
#
_entry.id   AF-A0A975GY17-F1
#
_cell.length_a   1.000
_cell.length_b   1.000
_cell.length_c   1.000
_cell.angle_alpha   90.00
_cell.angle_beta   90.00
_cell.angle_gamma   90.00
#
_symmetry.space_group_name_H-M   'P 1'
#
loop_
_entity.id
_entity.type
_entity.pdbx_description
1 polymer ?
#
loop_
_entity_poly.entity_id
_entity_poly.type
_entity_poly.pdbx_seq_one_letter_code
_entity_poly.pdbx_strand_id
1 'polypeptide(L)' 'MAAKKSLADYQKAYEQIIHADQPRRDILLAGLMNEMVKQFKIPIVRNEVWIRENPEIAAMYRKLSITRTL' A
#
# COMPACT_ATOMS: atom_id res chain seq x y z
N MET A 1 -19.81 3.85 5.58
CA MET A 1 -18.39 4.24 5.75
C MET A 1 -17.57 2.96 5.75
N ALA A 2 -16.60 2.79 4.86
CA ALA A 2 -15.69 1.64 4.93
C ALA A 2 -14.86 1.75 6.22
N ALA A 3 -14.74 0.66 6.98
CA ALA A 3 -13.94 0.64 8.20
C ALA A 3 -12.47 0.97 7.89
N LYS A 4 -11.81 1.70 8.81
CA LYS A 4 -10.39 2.04 8.69
C LYS A 4 -9.57 0.74 8.79
N LYS A 5 -8.80 0.41 7.75
CA LYS A 5 -7.96 -0.80 7.69
C LYS A 5 -6.70 -0.60 8.53
N SER A 6 -6.27 -1.61 9.28
CA SER A 6 -4.95 -1.63 9.91
C SER A 6 -3.86 -1.91 8.88
N LEU A 7 -2.58 -1.69 9.22
CA LEU A 7 -1.46 -2.11 8.37
C LEU A 7 -1.44 -3.63 8.15
N ALA A 8 -1.87 -4.41 9.16
CA ALA A 8 -2.00 -5.86 9.04
C ALA A 8 -3.05 -6.25 7.98
N ASP A 9 -4.14 -5.49 7.86
CA ASP A 9 -5.16 -5.73 6.82
C ASP A 9 -4.60 -5.43 5.43
N TYR A 10 -3.82 -4.35 5.28
CA TYR A 10 -3.13 -4.05 4.02
C TYR A 10 -2.11 -5.13 3.66
N GLN A 11 -1.35 -5.62 4.64
CA GLN A 11 -0.39 -6.71 4.44
C GLN A 11 -1.11 -8.00 4.04
N LYS A 12 -2.23 -8.35 4.67
CA LYS A 12 -3.04 -9.51 4.28
C LYS A 12 -3.57 -9.39 2.84
N ALA A 13 -4.12 -8.23 2.48
CA ALA A 13 -4.61 -7.98 1.13
C ALA A 13 -3.49 -8.06 0.09
N TYR A 14 -2.31 -7.55 0.43
CA TYR A 14 -1.12 -7.69 -0.40
C TYR A 14 -0.75 -9.15 -0.64
N GLU A 15 -0.63 -9.96 0.41
CA GLU A 15 -0.28 -11.38 0.30
C GLU A 15 -1.29 -12.15 -0.55
N GLN A 16 -2.59 -11.88 -0.36
CA GLN A 16 -3.64 -12.46 -1.21
C GLN A 16 -3.46 -12.08 -2.68
N ILE A 17 -3.07 -10.82 -2.96
CA ILE A 17 -2.89 -10.33 -4.31
C ILE A 17 -1.68 -10.95 -5.01
N ILE A 18 -0.57 -11.17 -4.29
CA ILE A 18 0.67 -11.70 -4.87
C ILE A 18 0.68 -13.22 -5.02
N HIS A 19 -0.07 -13.93 -4.17
CA HIS A 19 -0.15 -15.39 -4.20
C HIS A 19 -1.35 -15.92 -5.00
N ALA A 20 -2.33 -15.07 -5.32
CA ALA A 20 -3.40 -15.46 -6.24
C ALA A 20 -2.86 -15.53 -7.68
N ASP A 21 -3.25 -16.59 -8.39
CA ASP A 21 -3.10 -16.67 -9.85
C ASP A 21 -4.18 -15.81 -10.51
N GLN A 22 -3.95 -14.50 -10.51
CA GLN A 22 -4.91 -13.51 -11.01
C GLN A 22 -4.31 -12.62 -12.09
N PRO A 23 -5.01 -12.42 -13.23
CA PRO A 23 -4.59 -11.45 -14.23
C PRO A 23 -4.72 -10.03 -13.66
N ARG A 24 -3.81 -9.14 -14.10
CA ARG A 24 -3.79 -7.71 -13.73
C ARG A 24 -3.62 -7.41 -12.24
N ARG A 25 -2.73 -8.16 -11.59
CA ARG A 25 -2.26 -7.92 -10.22
C ARG A 25 -1.82 -6.47 -9.99
N ASP A 26 -1.23 -5.84 -10.99
CA ASP A 26 -0.78 -4.45 -10.97
C ASP A 26 -1.90 -3.45 -10.64
N ILE A 27 -3.09 -3.66 -11.21
CA ILE A 27 -4.27 -2.80 -10.97
C ILE A 27 -4.76 -2.95 -9.53
N LEU A 28 -4.77 -4.17 -9.01
CA LEU A 28 -5.20 -4.44 -7.64
C LEU A 28 -4.22 -3.83 -6.62
N LEU A 29 -2.91 -3.95 -6.87
CA LEU A 29 -1.89 -3.29 -6.07
C LEU A 29 -2.02 -1.76 -6.14
N ALA A 30 -2.31 -1.19 -7.31
CA ALA A 30 -2.57 0.24 -7.45
C ALA A 30 -3.81 0.69 -6.65
N GLY A 31 -4.88 -0.10 -6.64
CA GLY A 31 -6.06 0.13 -5.81
C GLY A 31 -5.71 0.16 -4.32
N LEU A 32 -4.93 -0.82 -3.86
CA LEU A 32 -4.50 -0.92 -2.47
C LEU A 32 -3.62 0.28 -2.05
N MET A 33 -2.70 0.70 -2.94
CA MET A 33 -1.90 1.91 -2.74
C MET A 33 -2.77 3.16 -2.62
N ASN A 34 -3.77 3.34 -3.49
CA ASN A 34 -4.67 4.49 -3.46
C ASN A 34 -5.48 4.57 -2.16
N GLU A 35 -5.91 3.43 -1.62
CA GLU A 35 -6.55 3.36 -0.31
C GLU A 35 -5.59 3.83 0.80
N MET A 36 -4.34 3.34 0.80
CA MET A 36 -3.34 3.77 1.78
C MET A 36 -3.05 5.27 1.72
N VAL A 37 -2.92 5.85 0.52
CA VAL A 37 -2.71 7.30 0.35
C VAL A 37 -3.84 8.09 1.01
N LYS A 38 -5.09 7.71 0.74
CA LYS A 38 -6.27 8.39 1.29
C LYS A 38 -6.37 8.25 2.81
N GLN A 39 -6.08 7.04 3.32
CA GLN A 39 -6.28 6.71 4.73
C GLN A 39 -5.17 7.25 5.63
N PHE A 40 -3.91 7.07 5.24
CA PHE A 40 -2.74 7.48 6.02
C PHE A 40 -2.19 8.85 5.62
N LYS A 41 -2.85 9.53 4.68
CA LYS A 41 -2.43 10.85 4.17
C LYS A 41 -0.99 10.84 3.67
N ILE A 42 -0.63 9.76 2.96
CA ILE A 42 0.71 9.61 2.39
C ILE A 42 0.94 10.73 1.38
N PRO A 43 2.02 11.52 1.53
CA PRO A 43 2.37 12.56 0.55
C PRO A 43 2.64 11.94 -0.83
N ILE A 44 2.10 12.57 -1.88
CA ILE A 44 2.32 12.14 -3.28
C ILE A 44 3.79 12.35 -3.68
N VAL A 45 4.41 13.41 -3.18
CA VAL A 45 5.82 13.72 -3.36
C VAL A 45 6.62 13.23 -2.16
N ARG A 46 7.86 12.78 -2.38
CA ARG A 46 8.76 12.33 -1.31
C ARG A 46 8.88 13.40 -0.22
N ASN A 47 8.52 13.04 1.01
CA ASN A 47 8.62 13.89 2.19
C ASN A 47 9.37 13.12 3.29
N GLU A 48 10.62 13.52 3.55
CA GLU A 48 11.49 12.81 4.49
C GLU A 48 11.11 12.96 5.95
N VAL A 49 10.43 14.05 6.31
CA VAL A 49 9.90 14.25 7.67
C VAL A 49 8.76 13.27 7.91
N TRP A 50 7.78 13.23 6.99
CA TRP A 50 6.66 12.30 7.07
C TRP A 50 7.12 10.84 7.11
N ILE A 51 8.12 10.48 6.30
CA ILE A 51 8.69 9.11 6.29
C ILE A 51 9.32 8.76 7.64
N ARG A 52 10.05 9.69 8.27
CA ARG A 52 10.64 9.49 9.60
C ARG A 52 9.58 9.30 10.69
N GLU A 53 8.46 10.01 10.59
CA GLU A 53 7.34 9.90 11.52
C GLU A 53 6.49 8.64 11.28
N ASN A 54 6.46 8.12 10.05
CA ASN A 54 5.58 7.02 9.63
C ASN A 54 6.34 5.87 8.93
N PRO A 55 7.41 5.32 9.55
CA PRO A 55 8.33 4.42 8.85
C PRO A 55 7.66 3.13 8.38
N GLU A 56 6.74 2.56 9.17
CA GLU A 56 6.05 1.32 8.82
C GLU A 56 5.08 1.49 7.63
N ILE A 57 4.34 2.61 7.62
CA ILE A 57 3.41 2.93 6.53
C ILE A 57 4.21 3.18 5.24
N ALA A 58 5.31 3.93 5.34
CA ALA A 58 6.21 4.19 4.22
C ALA A 58 6.81 2.88 3.65
N ALA A 59 7.27 1.98 4.52
CA ALA A 59 7.83 0.70 4.13
C ALA A 59 6.79 -0.17 3.40
N MET A 60 5.56 -0.25 3.93
CA MET A 60 4.47 -1.00 3.30
C MET A 60 4.08 -0.42 1.95
N TYR A 61 3.92 0.90 1.85
CA TYR A 61 3.61 1.56 0.58
C TYR A 61 4.71 1.34 -0.47
N ARG A 62 5.98 1.37 -0.05
CA ARG A 62 7.13 1.08 -0.93
C ARG A 62 7.12 -0.38 -1.39
N LYS A 63 6.82 -1.34 -0.51
CA LYS A 63 6.69 -2.77 -0.84
C LYS A 63 5.65 -2.98 -1.95
N LEU A 64 4.48 -2.34 -1.83
CA LEU A 64 3.44 -2.36 -2.86
C LEU A 64 3.92 -1.78 -4.19
N SER A 65 4.55 -0.61 -4.13
CA SER A 65 5.04 0.09 -5.32
C SER A 65 6.05 -0.74 -6.11
N ILE A 66 7.03 -1.34 -5.42
CA ILE A 66 8.04 -2.22 -6.04
C ILE A 66 7.37 -3.45 -6.67
N THR A 67 6.49 -4.11 -5.92
CA THR A 67 5.84 -5.35 -6.41
C THR A 67 4.95 -5.08 -7.63
N ARG A 68 4.33 -3.90 -7.72
CA ARG A 68 3.50 -3.52 -8.88
C ARG A 68 4.31 -3.38 -10.17
N THR A 69 5.60 -3.08 -10.06
CA THR A 69 6.51 -2.87 -11.20
C THR A 69 7.32 -4.12 -11.56
N LEU A 70 7.09 -5.25 -10.87
CA LEU A 70 7.70 -6.55 -11.14
C LEU A 70 6.72 -7.46 -11.89
#